data_AF-A0A1C6E489-F1
#
_entry.id   AF-A0A1C6E489-F1
#
_cell.length_a   1.000
_cell.length_b   1.000
_cell.length_c   1.000
_cell.angle_alpha   90.00
_cell.angle_beta   90.00
_cell.angle_gamma   90.00
#
_symmetry.space_group_name_H-M   'P 1'
#
loop_
_entity.id
_entity.type
_entity.pdbx_description
1 polymer ?
#
loop_
_entity_poly.entity_id
_entity_poly.type
_entity_poly.pdbx_seq_one_letter_code
_entity_poly.pdbx_strand_id
1 'polypeptide(L)'
;MGETQKTEIVAEMENTEVTAFGKKDLRTFNTLKSNIEKGFSRASDAYITIGCALWQIHHGEYYRIDNYKNIAEFALDAYELKKATTHNYIKVIEKFGEIVDGKAIGLKEEYKPFKCSQLVNMTAFTPEQLEQVKPDWSVRQIIEFGKEPLSIDTDADGEEVIDSDAEEIEENDSQDASAYMTAPELETGRTQLMTCDSLDDLIKNREVLENAFNDMKQDKNFAKKKIRFVLELAFE
;
A
#
# COMPACT_ATOMS: atom_id res chain seq x y z
N MET A 1 32.27 -30.63 -23.00
CA MET A 1 31.86 -29.63 -24.00
C MET A 1 30.38 -29.41 -23.82
N GLY A 2 29.99 -28.24 -23.33
CA GLY A 2 28.59 -27.86 -23.11
C GLY A 2 28.57 -26.35 -23.06
N GLU A 3 28.40 -25.74 -24.23
CA GLU A 3 28.38 -24.30 -24.45
C GLU A 3 27.26 -23.67 -23.62
N THR A 4 27.63 -22.68 -22.83
CA THR A 4 26.72 -21.81 -22.11
C THR A 4 26.01 -20.93 -23.15
N GLN A 5 24.71 -21.15 -23.35
CA GLN A 5 23.86 -20.19 -24.05
C GLN A 5 23.88 -18.89 -23.24
N LYS A 6 24.71 -17.93 -23.68
CA LYS A 6 24.55 -16.53 -23.32
C LYS A 6 23.23 -16.06 -23.93
N THR A 7 22.27 -15.73 -23.08
CA THR A 7 20.96 -15.20 -23.45
C THR A 7 21.13 -13.91 -24.25
N GLU A 8 20.44 -13.78 -25.38
CA GLU A 8 20.51 -12.65 -26.35
C GLU A 8 20.33 -11.26 -25.72
N ILE A 9 19.74 -11.17 -24.54
CA ILE A 9 19.55 -9.94 -23.75
C ILE A 9 20.89 -9.25 -23.43
N VAL A 10 21.96 -10.01 -23.17
CA VAL A 10 23.28 -9.43 -22.84
C VAL A 10 23.95 -8.81 -24.07
N ALA A 11 23.63 -9.30 -25.27
CA ALA A 11 24.20 -8.78 -26.52
C ALA A 11 23.52 -7.49 -27.00
N GLU A 12 22.23 -7.28 -26.69
CA GLU A 12 21.51 -6.04 -27.02
C GLU A 12 21.92 -4.85 -26.13
N MET A 13 22.39 -5.11 -24.91
CA MET A 13 22.90 -4.06 -24.01
C MET A 13 24.22 -3.44 -24.48
N GLU A 14 25.06 -4.20 -25.22
CA GLU A 14 26.35 -3.72 -25.71
C GLU A 14 26.23 -2.80 -26.95
N ASN A 15 25.08 -2.82 -27.64
CA ASN A 15 24.79 -1.99 -28.82
C ASN A 15 23.84 -0.83 -28.54
N THR A 16 23.48 -0.59 -27.28
CA THR A 16 22.67 0.58 -26.93
C THR A 16 23.55 1.82 -27.05
N GLU A 17 23.35 2.64 -28.09
CA GLU A 17 23.99 3.94 -28.22
C GLU A 17 23.83 4.72 -26.90
N VAL A 18 24.94 4.98 -26.22
CA VAL A 18 24.95 5.81 -25.02
C VAL A 18 24.61 7.23 -25.47
N THR A 19 23.33 7.58 -25.41
CA THR A 19 22.85 8.94 -25.69
C THR A 19 23.62 9.91 -24.80
N ALA A 20 24.49 10.72 -25.41
CA ALA A 20 25.30 11.69 -24.68
C ALA A 20 24.41 12.84 -24.21
N PHE A 21 23.96 12.78 -22.95
CA PHE A 21 23.17 13.84 -22.33
C PHE A 21 24.00 15.11 -22.12
N GLY A 22 23.47 16.25 -22.54
CA GLY A 22 24.11 17.54 -22.36
C GLY A 22 24.02 18.05 -20.91
N LYS A 23 24.81 19.08 -20.58
CA LYS A 23 24.75 19.75 -19.26
C LYS A 23 23.34 20.24 -18.89
N LYS A 24 22.54 20.64 -19.89
CA LYS A 24 21.15 21.07 -19.72
C LYS A 24 20.24 19.90 -19.32
N ASP A 25 20.46 18.73 -19.90
CA ASP A 25 19.68 17.53 -19.62
C ASP A 25 19.96 17.04 -18.19
N LEU A 26 21.24 17.03 -17.79
CA LEU A 26 21.62 16.67 -16.41
C LEU A 26 21.02 17.64 -15.38
N ARG A 27 21.00 18.96 -15.67
CA ARG A 27 20.34 19.93 -14.79
C ARG A 27 18.83 19.69 -14.71
N THR A 28 18.19 19.40 -15.84
CA THR A 28 16.75 19.08 -15.89
C THR A 28 16.45 17.82 -15.10
N PHE A 29 17.23 16.75 -15.30
CA PHE A 29 17.11 15.49 -14.57
C PHE A 29 17.23 15.69 -13.05
N ASN A 30 18.27 16.38 -12.59
CA ASN A 30 18.44 16.65 -11.15
C ASN A 30 17.29 17.48 -10.56
N THR A 31 16.73 18.41 -11.34
CA THR A 31 15.56 19.20 -10.94
C THR A 31 14.31 18.31 -10.80
N LEU A 32 14.06 17.45 -11.80
CA LEU A 32 12.93 16.51 -11.78
C LEU A 32 13.07 15.51 -10.63
N LYS A 33 14.27 14.97 -10.40
CA LYS A 33 14.57 14.08 -9.28
C LYS A 33 14.28 14.76 -7.93
N SER A 34 14.74 15.99 -7.74
CA SER A 34 14.46 16.76 -6.52
C SER A 34 12.95 17.03 -6.33
N ASN A 35 12.20 17.26 -7.41
CA ASN A 35 10.76 17.45 -7.34
C ASN A 35 10.04 16.16 -6.93
N ILE A 36 10.49 15.01 -7.40
CA ILE A 36 9.98 13.69 -7.01
C ILE A 36 10.23 13.46 -5.50
N GLU A 37 11.46 13.69 -5.03
CA GLU A 37 11.83 13.55 -3.61
C GLU A 37 10.97 14.44 -2.69
N LYS A 38 10.75 15.71 -3.08
CA LYS A 38 9.85 16.63 -2.36
C LYS A 38 8.39 16.18 -2.40
N GLY A 39 7.96 15.62 -3.53
CA GLY A 39 6.62 15.05 -3.68
C GLY A 39 6.37 13.91 -2.70
N PHE A 40 7.34 13.00 -2.57
CA PHE A 40 7.27 11.91 -1.59
C PHE A 40 7.22 12.41 -0.15
N SER A 41 8.07 13.37 0.23
CA SER A 41 8.03 13.96 1.58
C SER A 41 6.66 14.57 1.91
N ARG A 42 6.08 15.34 0.98
CA ARG A 42 4.74 15.92 1.16
C ARG A 42 3.64 14.86 1.26
N ALA A 43 3.75 13.79 0.48
CA ALA A 43 2.80 12.68 0.53
C ALA A 43 2.88 11.95 1.89
N SER A 44 4.09 11.75 2.41
CA SER A 44 4.31 11.20 3.75
C SER A 44 3.72 12.09 4.84
N ASP A 45 3.96 13.40 4.79
CA ASP A 45 3.38 14.34 5.77
C ASP A 45 1.84 14.34 5.72
N ALA A 46 1.27 14.30 4.51
CA ALA A 46 -0.18 14.19 4.32
C ALA A 46 -0.73 12.88 4.88
N TYR A 47 -0.03 11.76 4.66
CA TYR A 47 -0.43 10.45 5.19
C TYR A 47 -0.53 10.49 6.72
N ILE A 48 0.48 11.03 7.40
CA ILE A 48 0.50 11.13 8.87
C ILE A 48 -0.58 12.09 9.36
N THR A 49 -0.79 13.21 8.68
CA THR A 49 -1.84 14.17 9.01
C THR A 49 -3.24 13.54 8.94
N ILE A 50 -3.52 12.81 7.86
CA ILE A 50 -4.79 12.09 7.67
C ILE A 50 -4.94 11.01 8.74
N GLY A 51 -3.89 10.24 9.01
CA GLY A 51 -3.91 9.20 10.03
C GLY A 51 -4.23 9.75 11.41
N CYS A 52 -3.58 10.85 11.82
CA CYS A 52 -3.81 11.48 13.11
C CYS A 52 -5.27 11.96 13.25
N ALA A 53 -5.84 12.51 12.17
CA ALA A 53 -7.23 12.94 12.16
C ALA A 53 -8.20 11.76 12.24
N LEU A 54 -8.00 10.72 11.43
CA LEU A 54 -8.81 9.51 11.45
C LEU A 54 -8.76 8.82 12.82
N TRP A 55 -7.57 8.72 13.42
CA TRP A 55 -7.39 8.16 14.76
C TRP A 55 -8.15 8.98 15.81
N GLN A 56 -8.06 10.32 15.78
CA GLN A 56 -8.79 11.17 16.72
C GLN A 56 -10.31 11.10 16.56
N ILE A 57 -10.81 11.05 15.32
CA ILE A 57 -12.24 10.89 15.03
C ILE A 57 -12.73 9.52 15.49
N HIS A 58 -11.93 8.47 15.26
CA HIS A 58 -12.25 7.12 15.70
C HIS A 58 -12.29 7.01 17.23
N HIS A 59 -11.23 7.47 17.91
CA HIS A 59 -11.09 7.37 19.36
C HIS A 59 -12.11 8.24 20.12
N GLY A 60 -12.42 9.42 19.60
CA GLY A 60 -13.45 10.30 20.15
C GLY A 60 -14.88 9.96 19.71
N GLU A 61 -15.06 8.92 18.90
CA GLU A 61 -16.32 8.55 18.26
C GLU A 61 -17.02 9.70 17.50
N TYR A 62 -16.25 10.68 17.02
CA TYR A 62 -16.77 11.90 16.38
C TYR A 62 -17.47 11.64 15.05
N TYR A 63 -17.26 10.48 14.43
CA TYR A 63 -18.01 10.05 13.25
C TYR A 63 -19.54 10.00 13.51
N ARG A 64 -19.97 9.90 14.77
CA ARG A 64 -21.39 9.95 15.15
C ARG A 64 -22.03 11.33 15.02
N ILE A 65 -21.23 12.41 14.95
CA ILE A 65 -21.75 13.78 14.75
C ILE A 65 -22.57 13.86 13.47
N ASP A 66 -22.11 13.17 12.42
CA ASP A 66 -22.79 13.08 11.12
C ASP A 66 -23.61 11.79 10.97
N ASN A 67 -23.95 11.11 12.07
CA ASN A 67 -24.76 9.89 12.15
C ASN A 67 -24.18 8.63 11.45
N TYR A 68 -22.86 8.55 11.28
CA TYR A 68 -22.24 7.31 10.81
C TYR A 68 -22.17 6.26 11.93
N LYS A 69 -22.26 4.98 11.58
CA LYS A 69 -22.18 3.88 12.57
C LYS A 69 -20.76 3.61 13.02
N ASN A 70 -19.78 3.83 12.15
CA ASN A 70 -18.37 3.56 12.38
C ASN A 70 -17.49 4.48 11.52
N ILE A 71 -16.20 4.52 11.84
CA ILE A 71 -15.23 5.37 11.13
C ILE A 71 -15.07 5.01 9.65
N ALA A 72 -15.25 3.73 9.27
CA ALA A 72 -15.07 3.30 7.89
C ALA A 72 -16.21 3.77 6.98
N GLU A 73 -17.46 3.80 7.48
CA GLU A 73 -18.58 4.41 6.74
C GLU A 73 -18.34 5.91 6.51
N PHE A 74 -17.91 6.63 7.55
CA PHE A 74 -17.56 8.06 7.45
C PHE A 74 -16.43 8.29 6.43
N ALA A 75 -15.35 7.54 6.53
CA ALA A 75 -14.18 7.71 5.66
C ALA A 75 -14.48 7.36 4.20
N LEU A 76 -15.33 6.35 3.97
CA LEU A 76 -15.78 5.97 2.63
C LEU A 76 -16.68 7.02 2.01
N ASP A 77 -17.69 7.53 2.73
CA ASP A 77 -18.64 8.49 2.18
C ASP A 77 -18.02 9.89 1.98
N ALA A 78 -17.26 10.37 2.96
CA ALA A 78 -16.72 11.73 2.92
C ALA A 78 -15.45 11.86 2.06
N TYR A 79 -14.64 10.79 1.96
CA TYR A 79 -13.30 10.84 1.37
C TYR A 79 -12.98 9.70 0.41
N GLU A 80 -13.94 8.82 0.11
CA GLU A 80 -13.74 7.64 -0.74
C GLU A 80 -12.63 6.70 -0.23
N LEU A 81 -12.37 6.69 1.08
CA LEU A 81 -11.38 5.81 1.70
C LEU A 81 -12.00 4.46 2.06
N LYS A 82 -11.45 3.39 1.48
CA LYS A 82 -11.84 2.02 1.82
C LYS A 82 -11.68 1.71 3.30
N LYS A 83 -12.47 0.74 3.78
CA LYS A 83 -12.38 0.21 5.15
C LYS A 83 -10.96 -0.23 5.51
N ALA A 84 -10.32 -1.06 4.69
CA ALA A 84 -8.97 -1.57 4.98
C ALA A 84 -7.95 -0.43 5.09
N THR A 85 -7.94 0.49 4.13
CA THR A 85 -7.11 1.69 4.14
C THR A 85 -7.34 2.50 5.40
N THR A 86 -8.59 2.84 5.73
CA THR A 86 -8.94 3.62 6.92
C THR A 86 -8.38 3.01 8.20
N HIS A 87 -8.52 1.70 8.38
CA HIS A 87 -8.00 1.01 9.57
C HIS A 87 -6.47 0.95 9.58
N ASN A 88 -5.81 0.81 8.42
CA ASN A 88 -4.35 0.84 8.34
C ASN A 88 -3.78 2.20 8.80
N TYR A 89 -4.39 3.31 8.38
CA TYR A 89 -4.01 4.65 8.87
C TYR A 89 -4.12 4.74 10.40
N ILE A 90 -5.23 4.27 10.97
CA ILE A 90 -5.46 4.29 12.41
C ILE A 90 -4.44 3.41 13.15
N LYS A 91 -4.21 2.17 12.69
CA LYS A 91 -3.26 1.22 13.29
C LYS A 91 -1.83 1.77 13.28
N VAL A 92 -1.40 2.42 12.21
CA VAL A 92 -0.08 3.04 12.12
C VAL A 92 0.08 4.13 13.19
N ILE A 93 -0.92 4.99 13.36
CA ILE A 93 -0.88 6.05 14.38
C ILE A 93 -1.00 5.47 15.79
N GLU A 94 -1.79 4.42 15.98
CA GLU A 94 -1.94 3.77 17.28
C GLU A 94 -0.62 3.15 17.77
N LYS A 95 0.16 2.56 16.86
CA LYS A 95 1.42 1.91 17.22
C LYS A 95 2.63 2.85 17.24
N PHE A 96 2.75 3.72 16.22
CA PHE A 96 3.93 4.55 15.98
C PHE A 96 3.71 6.04 16.22
N GLY A 97 2.46 6.45 16.48
CA GLY A 97 2.08 7.83 16.72
C GLY A 97 2.57 8.36 18.05
N GLU A 98 2.78 9.67 18.10
CA GLU A 98 2.98 10.42 19.33
C GLU A 98 1.63 10.99 19.79
N ILE A 99 1.16 10.51 20.94
CA ILE A 99 -0.13 10.90 21.53
C ILE A 99 0.15 11.73 22.78
N VAL A 100 -0.24 13.00 22.75
CA VAL A 100 -0.10 13.95 23.86
C VAL A 100 -1.50 14.45 24.23
N ASP A 101 -1.87 14.36 25.51
CA ASP A 101 -3.18 14.78 26.02
C ASP A 101 -4.38 14.20 25.23
N GLY A 102 -4.27 12.93 24.82
CA GLY A 102 -5.30 12.25 24.03
C GLY A 102 -5.40 12.70 22.57
N LYS A 103 -4.40 13.43 22.05
CA LYS A 103 -4.34 13.88 20.66
C LYS A 103 -3.10 13.32 19.97
N ALA A 104 -3.31 12.65 18.84
CA ALA A 104 -2.23 12.27 17.94
C ALA A 104 -1.69 13.52 17.23
N ILE A 105 -0.41 13.84 17.46
CA ILE A 105 0.25 15.04 16.91
C ILE A 105 1.26 14.71 15.80
N GLY A 106 1.52 13.44 15.55
CA GLY A 106 2.46 12.97 14.52
C GLY A 106 2.96 11.57 14.84
N LEU A 107 4.15 11.24 14.33
CA LEU A 107 4.91 10.04 14.69
C LEU A 107 5.94 10.36 15.78
N LYS A 108 6.25 9.37 16.61
CA LYS A 108 7.43 9.42 17.49
C LYS A 108 8.70 9.64 16.65
N GLU A 109 9.68 10.35 17.21
CA GLU A 109 10.92 10.72 16.50
C GLU A 109 11.64 9.53 15.84
N GLU A 110 11.68 8.39 16.52
CA GLU A 110 12.32 7.15 16.05
C GLU A 110 11.65 6.57 14.79
N TYR A 111 10.36 6.84 14.56
CA TYR A 111 9.61 6.31 13.42
C TYR A 111 9.46 7.31 12.25
N LYS A 112 9.83 8.59 12.42
CA LYS A 112 9.81 9.59 11.34
C LYS A 112 10.66 9.24 10.10
N PRO A 113 11.80 8.55 10.22
CA PRO A 113 12.60 8.17 9.05
C PRO A 113 11.95 7.08 8.19
N PHE A 114 10.94 6.38 8.69
CA PHE A 114 10.28 5.28 7.99
C PHE A 114 9.20 5.78 7.03
N LYS A 115 9.09 5.10 5.88
CA LYS A 115 8.04 5.30 4.88
C LYS A 115 6.73 4.69 5.36
N CYS A 116 5.62 5.26 4.91
CA CYS A 116 4.27 4.82 5.28
C CYS A 116 4.05 3.31 5.05
N SER A 117 4.52 2.75 3.93
CA SER A 117 4.42 1.30 3.69
C SER A 117 5.26 0.45 4.62
N GLN A 118 6.43 0.93 5.04
CA GLN A 118 7.25 0.21 6.01
C GLN A 118 6.50 0.16 7.33
N LEU A 119 5.95 1.29 7.78
CA LEU A 119 5.15 1.39 8.99
C LEU A 119 3.94 0.45 8.97
N VAL A 120 3.19 0.38 7.85
CA VAL A 120 2.04 -0.55 7.72
C VAL A 120 2.48 -2.00 7.96
N ASN A 121 3.58 -2.44 7.34
CA ASN A 121 4.06 -3.82 7.52
C ASN A 121 4.62 -4.07 8.93
N MET A 122 5.23 -3.05 9.54
CA MET A 122 5.74 -3.11 10.91
C MET A 122 4.60 -3.12 11.96
N THR A 123 3.34 -2.84 11.58
CA THR A 123 2.23 -2.85 12.55
C THR A 123 2.03 -4.20 13.23
N ALA A 124 2.42 -5.31 12.58
CA ALA A 124 2.34 -6.65 13.14
C ALA A 124 3.53 -7.04 14.03
N PHE A 125 4.60 -6.24 14.09
CA PHE A 125 5.86 -6.65 14.72
C PHE A 125 5.86 -6.49 16.24
N THR A 126 6.58 -7.36 16.95
CA THR A 126 6.84 -7.21 18.38
C THR A 126 7.82 -6.06 18.64
N PRO A 127 7.91 -5.53 19.88
CA PRO A 127 8.91 -4.50 20.22
C PRO A 127 10.34 -4.90 19.86
N GLU A 128 10.73 -6.16 20.08
CA GLU A 128 12.07 -6.68 19.81
C GLU A 128 12.35 -6.75 18.30
N GLN A 129 11.33 -7.04 17.50
CA GLN A 129 11.43 -7.00 16.03
C GLN A 129 11.58 -5.56 15.54
N LEU A 130 10.85 -4.60 16.12
CA LEU A 130 10.89 -3.19 15.74
C LEU A 130 12.28 -2.56 15.94
N GLU A 131 13.01 -2.96 16.98
CA GLU A 131 14.38 -2.49 17.24
C GLU A 131 15.38 -2.93 16.16
N GLN A 132 15.11 -4.04 15.48
CA GLN A 132 15.98 -4.60 14.44
C GLN A 132 15.73 -4.00 13.06
N VAL A 133 14.52 -3.49 12.82
CA VAL A 133 14.15 -2.91 11.51
C VAL A 133 14.84 -1.57 11.31
N LYS A 134 15.44 -1.39 10.12
CA LYS A 134 16.09 -0.13 9.75
C LYS A 134 15.29 0.63 8.69
N PRO A 135 15.28 1.98 8.71
CA PRO A 135 14.56 2.79 7.74
C PRO A 135 15.01 2.62 6.29
N ASP A 136 16.25 2.17 6.05
CA ASP A 136 16.82 1.94 4.73
C ASP A 136 16.37 0.60 4.10
N TRP A 137 15.72 -0.28 4.86
CA TRP A 137 15.21 -1.55 4.36
C TRP A 137 14.09 -1.36 3.35
N SER A 138 14.05 -2.17 2.31
CA SER A 138 12.90 -2.25 1.42
C SER A 138 11.69 -2.88 2.13
N VAL A 139 10.49 -2.59 1.64
CA VAL A 139 9.26 -3.24 2.14
C VAL A 139 9.34 -4.76 2.03
N ARG A 140 9.98 -5.28 0.98
CA ARG A 140 10.20 -6.73 0.81
C ARG A 140 11.04 -7.32 1.92
N GLN A 141 12.15 -6.67 2.28
CA GLN A 141 13.01 -7.10 3.39
C GLN A 141 12.27 -7.09 4.73
N ILE A 142 11.43 -6.07 4.97
CA ILE A 142 10.59 -6.01 6.17
C ILE A 142 9.60 -7.18 6.18
N ILE A 143 8.89 -7.43 5.08
CA ILE A 143 7.94 -8.55 4.98
C ILE A 143 8.63 -9.90 5.19
N GLU A 144 9.82 -10.10 4.61
CA GLU A 144 10.60 -11.33 4.74
C GLU A 144 11.05 -11.56 6.18
N PHE A 145 11.58 -10.51 6.83
CA PHE A 145 11.95 -10.55 8.26
C PHE A 145 10.75 -10.89 9.16
N GLY A 146 9.57 -10.34 8.87
CA GLY A 146 8.35 -10.63 9.64
C GLY A 146 7.80 -12.05 9.45
N LYS A 147 8.26 -12.81 8.44
CA LYS A 147 7.87 -14.20 8.19
C LYS A 147 8.80 -15.21 8.85
N GLU A 148 10.01 -14.81 9.23
CA GLU A 148 10.94 -15.71 9.92
C GLU A 148 10.50 -15.88 11.38
N PRO A 149 10.21 -17.11 11.85
CA PRO A 149 10.05 -17.34 13.27
C PRO A 149 11.39 -17.00 13.93
N LEU A 150 11.37 -16.14 14.95
CA LEU A 150 12.55 -15.73 15.71
C LEU A 150 13.35 -16.98 16.10
N SER A 151 14.49 -17.21 15.42
CA SER A 151 15.52 -18.09 15.93
C SER A 151 16.12 -17.36 17.12
N ILE A 152 15.68 -17.73 18.32
CA ILE A 152 16.36 -17.37 19.55
C ILE A 152 17.76 -17.99 19.42
N ASP A 153 18.77 -17.14 19.26
CA ASP A 153 20.16 -17.53 19.48
C ASP A 153 20.23 -18.03 20.92
N THR A 154 20.37 -19.35 21.08
CA THR A 154 20.58 -20.00 22.37
C THR A 154 21.99 -19.64 22.83
N ASP A 155 22.09 -18.59 23.63
CA ASP A 155 23.23 -18.43 24.52
C ASP A 155 23.20 -19.56 25.56
N ALA A 156 24.40 -20.08 25.82
CA ALA A 156 24.64 -21.29 26.57
C ALA A 156 24.30 -21.15 28.06
N ASP A 157 23.05 -21.33 28.43
CA ASP A 157 22.64 -21.89 29.73
C ASP A 157 21.17 -22.34 29.62
N GLY A 158 21.00 -23.66 29.51
CA GLY A 158 19.73 -24.31 29.19
C GLY A 158 18.71 -24.25 30.32
N GLU A 159 17.84 -23.24 30.31
CA GLU A 159 16.51 -23.31 30.91
C GLU A 159 15.45 -22.91 29.87
N GLU A 160 14.64 -23.90 29.46
CA GLU A 160 13.41 -23.68 28.71
C GLU A 160 12.34 -23.09 29.64
N VAL A 161 11.99 -21.84 29.43
CA VAL A 161 10.68 -21.31 29.84
C VAL A 161 9.88 -21.01 28.58
N ILE A 162 9.10 -22.01 28.20
CA ILE A 162 8.00 -21.91 27.25
C ILE A 162 6.93 -21.06 27.95
N ASP A 163 6.77 -19.80 27.53
CA ASP A 163 5.51 -19.10 27.80
C ASP A 163 4.68 -19.14 26.52
N SER A 164 3.88 -20.20 26.44
CA SER A 164 2.77 -20.33 25.51
C SER A 164 1.69 -19.34 25.92
N ASP A 165 1.73 -18.15 25.37
CA ASP A 165 0.52 -17.33 25.17
C ASP A 165 0.60 -16.65 23.80
N ALA A 166 0.55 -17.51 22.78
CA ALA A 166 0.16 -17.08 21.44
C ALA A 166 -1.34 -16.78 21.48
N GLU A 167 -1.69 -15.54 21.78
CA GLU A 167 -3.04 -15.04 21.48
C GLU A 167 -3.33 -15.31 20.00
N GLU A 168 -4.48 -15.95 19.77
CA GLU A 168 -4.97 -16.34 18.46
C GLU A 168 -4.90 -15.15 17.50
N ILE A 169 -3.97 -15.21 16.55
CA ILE A 169 -3.90 -14.30 15.42
C ILE A 169 -5.17 -14.55 14.61
N GLU A 170 -6.14 -13.63 14.67
CA GLU A 170 -7.24 -13.61 13.72
C GLU A 170 -6.65 -13.63 12.31
N GLU A 171 -6.88 -14.73 11.59
CA GLU A 171 -6.63 -14.87 10.16
C GLU A 171 -7.48 -13.84 9.42
N ASN A 172 -6.95 -12.63 9.25
CA ASN A 172 -7.58 -11.60 8.46
C ASN A 172 -6.72 -11.32 7.23
N ASP A 173 -7.13 -11.95 6.13
CA ASP A 173 -6.73 -11.73 4.74
C ASP A 173 -5.29 -11.22 4.54
N SER A 174 -4.36 -12.17 4.52
CA SER A 174 -3.06 -12.05 3.86
C SER A 174 -3.19 -11.94 2.33
N GLN A 175 -4.03 -11.02 1.85
CA GLN A 175 -4.07 -10.60 0.46
C GLN A 175 -3.26 -9.31 0.28
N ASP A 176 -2.04 -9.54 -0.18
CA ASP A 176 -1.20 -8.62 -0.95
C ASP A 176 -0.88 -7.25 -0.32
N ALA A 177 0.05 -7.27 0.64
CA ALA A 177 0.69 -6.05 1.18
C ALA A 177 1.47 -5.24 0.14
N SER A 178 1.65 -5.74 -1.11
CA SER A 178 2.35 -5.04 -2.19
C SER A 178 1.45 -4.07 -2.98
N ALA A 179 0.12 -4.14 -2.83
CA ALA A 179 -0.84 -3.25 -3.48
C ALA A 179 -0.99 -1.86 -2.83
N TYR A 180 -0.35 -1.61 -1.68
CA TYR A 180 -0.65 -0.45 -0.82
C TYR A 180 0.38 0.70 -0.88
N MET A 181 0.94 0.97 -2.05
CA MET A 181 1.87 2.08 -2.28
C MET A 181 1.57 2.84 -3.58
N THR A 182 0.38 3.42 -3.64
CA THR A 182 0.15 4.59 -4.46
C THR A 182 -0.33 5.70 -3.52
N ALA A 183 0.15 6.93 -3.72
CA ALA A 183 -0.51 8.14 -3.20
C ALA A 183 -2.03 7.95 -3.31
N PRO A 184 -2.86 8.42 -2.33
CA PRO A 184 -4.28 8.08 -2.24
C PRO A 184 -4.86 8.02 -3.64
N GLU A 185 -5.10 6.80 -4.11
CA GLU A 185 -5.77 6.62 -5.37
C GLU A 185 -7.13 7.21 -5.10
N LEU A 186 -7.41 8.35 -5.73
CA LEU A 186 -8.76 8.64 -6.16
C LEU A 186 -9.17 7.38 -6.89
N GLU A 187 -9.91 6.52 -6.20
CA GLU A 187 -10.32 5.26 -6.76
C GLU A 187 -11.29 5.63 -7.87
N THR A 188 -10.75 5.74 -9.08
CA THR A 188 -11.54 5.99 -10.27
C THR A 188 -12.57 4.88 -10.29
N GLY A 189 -13.85 5.20 -10.16
CA GLY A 189 -14.96 4.23 -10.06
C GLY A 189 -14.92 3.19 -11.17
N ARG A 190 -14.16 2.12 -10.94
CA ARG A 190 -13.97 0.96 -11.82
C ARG A 190 -14.53 -0.24 -11.07
N THR A 191 -15.38 -0.98 -11.74
CA THR A 191 -15.94 -2.25 -11.26
C THR A 191 -15.52 -3.31 -12.25
N GLN A 192 -14.82 -4.34 -11.79
CA GLN A 192 -14.44 -5.47 -12.64
C GLN A 192 -15.72 -6.23 -13.03
N LEU A 193 -15.96 -6.38 -14.33
CA LEU A 193 -17.14 -7.07 -14.84
C LEU A 193 -16.90 -8.59 -14.94
N MET A 194 -15.76 -8.99 -15.52
CA MET A 194 -15.32 -10.39 -15.62
C MET A 194 -13.85 -10.49 -16.04
N THR A 195 -13.28 -11.68 -15.92
CA THR A 195 -11.98 -12.05 -16.50
C THR A 195 -12.21 -12.98 -17.70
N CYS A 196 -11.44 -12.80 -18.77
CA CYS A 196 -11.48 -13.65 -19.96
C CYS A 196 -10.05 -14.11 -20.28
N ASP A 197 -9.86 -15.42 -20.43
CA ASP A 197 -8.55 -16.02 -20.71
C ASP A 197 -8.25 -16.11 -22.21
N SER A 198 -9.24 -15.78 -23.05
CA SER A 198 -9.11 -15.75 -24.50
C SER A 198 -9.98 -14.66 -25.13
N LEU A 199 -9.61 -14.24 -26.34
CA LEU A 199 -10.42 -13.31 -27.14
C LEU A 199 -11.79 -13.91 -27.49
N ASP A 200 -11.85 -15.22 -27.73
CA ASP A 200 -13.09 -15.91 -28.04
C ASP A 200 -14.06 -15.86 -26.85
N ASP A 201 -13.56 -16.00 -25.61
CA ASP A 201 -14.39 -15.90 -24.41
C ASP A 201 -14.87 -14.47 -24.16
N LEU A 202 -14.07 -13.45 -24.48
CA LEU A 202 -14.51 -12.06 -24.46
C LEU A 202 -15.66 -11.82 -25.45
N ILE A 203 -15.55 -12.36 -26.68
CA ILE A 203 -16.57 -12.23 -27.72
C ILE A 203 -17.86 -12.96 -27.32
N LYS A 204 -17.76 -14.18 -26.75
CA LYS A 204 -18.92 -14.93 -26.27
C LYS A 204 -19.72 -14.16 -25.22
N ASN A 205 -19.03 -13.41 -24.36
CA ASN A 205 -19.66 -12.66 -23.27
C ASN A 205 -20.01 -11.20 -23.63
N ARG A 206 -19.90 -10.83 -24.91
CA ARG A 206 -20.17 -9.48 -25.41
C ARG A 206 -21.53 -8.92 -24.97
N GLU A 207 -22.59 -9.71 -25.08
CA GLU A 207 -23.94 -9.24 -24.72
C GLU A 207 -24.06 -8.88 -23.23
N VAL A 208 -23.43 -9.66 -22.35
CA VAL A 208 -23.43 -9.40 -20.91
C VAL A 208 -22.70 -8.08 -20.60
N LEU A 209 -21.56 -7.84 -21.26
CA LEU A 209 -20.79 -6.61 -21.11
C LEU A 209 -21.55 -5.39 -21.66
N GLU A 210 -22.21 -5.52 -22.81
CA GLU A 210 -23.04 -4.46 -23.39
C GLU A 210 -24.24 -4.12 -22.49
N ASN A 211 -24.90 -5.12 -21.92
CA ASN A 211 -26.01 -4.92 -20.99
C ASN A 211 -25.55 -4.19 -19.73
N ALA A 212 -24.47 -4.65 -19.10
CA ALA A 212 -23.91 -4.00 -17.91
C ALA A 212 -23.59 -2.52 -18.17
N PHE A 213 -23.01 -2.20 -19.33
CA PHE A 213 -22.73 -0.81 -19.72
C PHE A 213 -23.99 0.03 -19.92
N ASN A 214 -25.01 -0.53 -20.57
CA ASN A 214 -26.27 0.15 -20.81
C ASN A 214 -27.04 0.39 -19.51
N ASP A 215 -27.04 -0.59 -18.60
CA ASP A 215 -27.68 -0.49 -17.29
C ASP A 215 -27.04 0.63 -16.46
N MET A 216 -25.70 0.68 -16.41
CA MET A 216 -25.00 1.77 -15.73
C MET A 216 -25.31 3.15 -16.35
N LYS A 217 -25.51 3.22 -17.68
CA LYS A 217 -25.84 4.49 -18.34
C LYS A 217 -27.27 4.97 -18.05
N GLN A 218 -28.18 4.04 -17.76
CA GLN A 218 -29.57 4.33 -17.44
C GLN A 218 -29.80 4.55 -15.94
N ASP A 219 -28.86 4.13 -15.10
CA ASP A 219 -28.93 4.29 -13.65
C ASP A 219 -28.78 5.77 -13.23
N LYS A 220 -29.70 6.22 -12.36
CA LYS A 220 -29.75 7.61 -11.88
C LYS A 220 -28.51 8.03 -11.08
N ASN A 221 -27.85 7.08 -10.40
CA ASN A 221 -26.62 7.32 -9.63
C ASN A 221 -25.41 7.60 -10.54
N PHE A 222 -25.51 7.26 -11.82
CA PHE A 222 -24.43 7.42 -12.80
C PHE A 222 -24.76 8.44 -13.91
N ALA A 223 -25.94 9.09 -13.88
CA ALA A 223 -26.42 10.00 -14.91
C ALA A 223 -25.49 11.20 -15.23
N LYS A 224 -24.60 11.58 -14.29
CA LYS A 224 -23.60 12.65 -14.47
C LYS A 224 -22.16 12.14 -14.64
N LYS A 225 -21.96 10.82 -14.65
CA LYS A 225 -20.64 10.19 -14.72
C LYS A 225 -20.33 9.73 -16.16
N LYS A 226 -19.06 9.85 -16.57
CA LYS A 226 -18.62 9.37 -17.89
C LYS A 226 -18.23 7.89 -17.80
N ILE A 227 -19.04 7.03 -18.42
CA ILE A 227 -18.86 5.57 -18.40
C ILE A 227 -18.05 5.14 -19.63
N ARG A 228 -17.07 4.26 -19.44
CA ARG A 228 -16.21 3.70 -20.49
C ARG A 228 -15.81 2.26 -20.15
N PHE A 229 -15.61 1.41 -21.15
CA PHE A 229 -14.94 0.13 -20.96
C PHE A 229 -13.44 0.32 -20.83
N VAL A 230 -12.82 -0.50 -19.98
CA VAL A 230 -11.36 -0.58 -19.82
C VAL A 230 -11.01 -2.06 -19.95
N LEU A 231 -10.08 -2.37 -20.87
CA LEU A 231 -9.52 -3.71 -21.05
C LEU A 231 -8.08 -3.67 -20.53
N GLU A 232 -7.73 -4.59 -19.64
CA GLU A 232 -6.42 -4.69 -19.02
C GLU A 232 -5.83 -6.07 -19.34
N LEU A 233 -4.54 -6.13 -19.67
CA LEU A 233 -3.80 -7.38 -19.88
C LEU A 233 -3.03 -7.69 -18.62
N ALA A 234 -3.29 -8.87 -18.03
CA ALA A 234 -2.58 -9.37 -16.86
C ALA A 234 -1.64 -10.53 -17.26
N PHE A 235 -0.51 -10.65 -16.56
CA PHE A 235 0.46 -11.73 -16.72
C PHE A 235 0.86 -12.24 -15.32
N GLU A 236 1.20 -13.53 -15.22
CA GLU A 236 1.77 -14.15 -14.01
C GLU A 236 3.28 -13.92 -13.91
#